data_AF-A0AAD9X5A9-F1
#
_entry.id   AF-A0AAD9X5A9-F1
#
_cell.length_a   1.000
_cell.length_b   1.000
_cell.length_c   1.000
_cell.angle_alpha   90.00
_cell.angle_beta   90.00
_cell.angle_gamma   90.00
#
_symmetry.space_group_name_H-M   'P 1'
#
loop_
_entity.id
_entity.type
_entity.pdbx_description
1 polymer ?
#
loop_
_entity_poly.entity_id
_entity_poly.type
_entity_poly.pdbx_seq_one_letter_code
_entity_poly.pdbx_strand_id
1 'polypeptide(L)'
;METFRVALDDCELQDIGFSGQSFTWCNKREGVAMIHERLDRCVCNFQWKNLFVDAKKVWPTVGERVIKACLGVLNEGHVLDLVYRTLIVLIPKVKRSERIFEFHLISLCNVLYEIVAKALVNRFRNVLKEMISETQSAFILGL
;
A
#
# COMPACT_ATOMS: atom_id res chain seq x y z
N MET A 1 -12.93 14.94 -3.70
CA MET A 1 -11.98 14.77 -4.82
C MET A 1 -11.19 16.04 -5.12
N GLU A 2 -11.81 17.21 -5.10
CA GLU A 2 -11.10 18.49 -5.38
C GLU A 2 -9.91 18.75 -4.44
N THR A 3 -10.11 18.59 -3.14
CA THR A 3 -9.06 18.77 -2.12
C THR A 3 -7.86 17.84 -2.32
N PHE A 4 -8.10 16.63 -2.87
CA PHE A 4 -7.03 15.69 -3.18
C PHE A 4 -6.25 16.12 -4.42
N ARG A 5 -6.92 16.64 -5.45
CA ARG A 5 -6.25 17.19 -6.64
C ARG A 5 -5.42 18.41 -6.30
N VAL A 6 -5.98 19.34 -5.53
CA VAL A 6 -5.25 20.51 -5.01
C VAL A 6 -4.01 20.06 -4.24
N ALA A 7 -4.11 19.06 -3.36
CA ALA A 7 -2.95 18.54 -2.65
C ALA A 7 -1.88 17.91 -3.56
N LEU A 8 -2.28 17.21 -4.63
CA LEU A 8 -1.34 16.68 -5.62
C LEU A 8 -0.64 17.82 -6.37
N ASP A 9 -1.38 18.84 -6.77
CA ASP A 9 -0.85 19.99 -7.50
C ASP A 9 0.09 20.83 -6.60
N ASP A 10 -0.30 21.10 -5.35
CA ASP A 10 0.50 21.81 -4.34
C ASP A 10 1.82 21.08 -4.06
N CYS A 11 1.84 19.74 -4.15
CA CYS A 11 3.03 18.92 -3.96
C CYS A 11 3.77 18.61 -5.28
N GLU A 12 3.31 19.15 -6.41
CA GLU A 12 3.82 18.88 -7.76
C GLU A 12 3.88 17.38 -8.11
N LEU A 13 2.93 16.60 -7.57
CA LEU A 13 2.89 15.15 -7.72
C LEU A 13 2.17 14.75 -9.01
N GLN A 14 2.93 14.15 -9.93
CA GLN A 14 2.42 13.62 -11.19
C GLN A 14 2.35 12.09 -11.16
N ASP A 15 1.32 11.53 -11.79
CA ASP A 15 1.22 10.08 -12.02
C ASP A 15 2.37 9.61 -12.90
N ILE A 16 3.12 8.61 -12.42
CA ILE A 16 4.27 8.11 -13.16
C ILE A 16 3.87 7.09 -14.22
N GLY A 17 2.65 6.56 -14.20
CA GLY A 17 2.10 5.51 -15.06
C GLY A 17 2.31 4.10 -14.47
N PHE A 18 1.82 3.09 -15.18
CA PHE A 18 1.84 1.69 -14.75
C PHE A 18 2.31 0.76 -15.87
N SER A 19 2.45 -0.54 -15.56
CA SER A 19 2.61 -1.61 -16.54
C SER A 19 1.73 -2.79 -16.11
N GLY A 20 1.16 -3.53 -17.07
CA GLY A 20 0.22 -4.63 -16.78
C GLY A 20 -1.25 -4.20 -16.82
N GLN A 21 -2.07 -4.71 -15.90
CA GLN A 21 -3.54 -4.54 -15.94
C GLN A 21 -3.96 -3.07 -15.87
N SER A 22 -4.87 -2.67 -16.78
CA SER A 22 -5.39 -1.31 -16.92
C SER A 22 -6.25 -0.82 -15.75
N PHE A 23 -6.78 -1.74 -14.94
CA PHE A 23 -7.68 -1.45 -13.83
C PHE A 23 -7.33 -2.36 -12.65
N THR A 24 -7.44 -1.85 -11.43
CA THR A 24 -7.18 -2.63 -10.19
C THR A 24 -8.42 -2.80 -9.32
N TRP A 25 -9.52 -2.16 -9.71
CA TRP A 25 -10.80 -2.25 -9.02
C TRP A 25 -11.96 -2.22 -10.02
N CYS A 26 -13.04 -2.92 -9.67
CA CYS A 26 -14.31 -2.93 -10.39
C CYS A 26 -15.45 -2.88 -9.39
N ASN A 27 -16.49 -2.10 -9.67
CA ASN A 27 -17.69 -2.05 -8.84
C ASN A 27 -18.60 -3.29 -8.98
N LYS A 28 -18.25 -4.21 -9.88
CA LYS A 28 -18.95 -5.48 -10.18
C LYS A 28 -20.42 -5.32 -10.58
N ARG A 29 -20.83 -4.14 -11.06
CA ARG A 29 -22.18 -3.93 -11.62
C ARG A 29 -22.22 -4.31 -13.09
N GLU A 30 -23.39 -4.60 -13.61
CA GLU A 30 -23.57 -5.02 -15.01
C GLU A 30 -23.87 -3.85 -15.96
N GLY A 31 -23.57 -4.06 -17.24
CA GLY A 31 -23.89 -3.13 -18.32
C GLY A 31 -23.25 -1.74 -18.14
N VAL A 32 -24.02 -0.70 -18.45
CA VAL A 32 -23.57 0.70 -18.38
C VAL A 32 -23.26 1.19 -16.96
N ALA A 33 -23.69 0.47 -15.93
CA ALA A 33 -23.35 0.78 -14.55
C ALA A 33 -21.99 0.20 -14.11
N MET A 34 -21.35 -0.62 -14.95
CA MET A 34 -20.04 -1.20 -14.68
C MET A 34 -18.96 -0.11 -14.71
N ILE A 35 -18.25 0.03 -13.59
CA ILE A 35 -17.14 0.98 -13.45
C ILE A 35 -15.87 0.18 -13.16
N HIS A 36 -14.85 0.43 -13.98
CA HIS A 36 -13.49 -0.04 -13.76
C HIS A 36 -12.60 1.16 -13.45
N GLU A 37 -11.86 1.08 -12.34
CA GLU A 37 -10.93 2.12 -11.92
C GLU A 37 -9.57 1.52 -11.55
N ARG A 38 -8.53 2.33 -11.66
CA ARG A 38 -7.24 2.06 -11.04
C ARG A 38 -7.14 2.87 -9.76
N LEU A 39 -7.08 2.17 -8.63
CA LEU A 39 -6.90 2.80 -7.32
C LEU A 39 -5.43 2.94 -6.94
N ASP A 40 -4.57 2.05 -7.45
CA ASP A 40 -3.15 1.98 -7.07
C ASP A 40 -2.27 2.86 -7.98
N ARG A 41 -2.49 4.17 -7.94
CA ARG A 41 -1.70 5.14 -8.69
C ARG A 41 -0.41 5.48 -7.93
N CYS A 42 0.73 5.37 -8.61
CA CYS A 42 1.99 5.90 -8.08
C CYS A 42 2.17 7.33 -8.60
N VAL A 43 2.44 8.27 -7.69
CA VAL A 43 2.73 9.66 -8.02
C VAL A 43 4.11 10.07 -7.52
N CYS A 44 4.78 10.96 -8.21
CA CYS A 44 6.07 11.51 -7.78
C CYS A 44 6.20 12.97 -8.21
N ASN A 45 7.06 13.73 -7.54
CA ASN A 45 7.43 15.07 -7.99
C ASN A 45 8.62 15.03 -8.98
N PHE A 46 8.97 16.17 -9.57
CA PHE A 46 10.04 16.27 -10.57
C PHE A 46 11.41 15.90 -9.99
N GLN A 47 11.68 16.28 -8.73
CA GLN A 47 12.93 15.95 -8.05
C GLN A 47 13.12 14.43 -7.93
N TRP A 48 12.11 13.71 -7.46
CA TRP A 48 12.16 12.25 -7.36
C TRP A 48 12.33 11.60 -8.74
N LYS A 49 11.60 12.08 -9.75
CA LYS A 49 11.69 11.55 -11.12
C LYS A 49 13.11 11.69 -11.71
N ASN A 50 13.81 12.77 -11.40
CA ASN A 50 15.18 12.99 -11.85
C ASN A 50 16.21 12.17 -11.07
N LEU A 51 15.99 11.94 -9.77
CA LEU A 51 16.85 11.07 -8.98
C LEU A 51 16.69 9.60 -9.38
N PHE A 52 15.49 9.19 -9.82
CA PHE A 52 15.16 7.80 -10.11
C PHE A 52 14.57 7.63 -11.52
N VAL A 53 15.27 8.15 -12.54
CA VAL A 53 14.83 8.11 -13.95
C VAL A 53 14.49 6.69 -14.43
N ASP A 54 15.25 5.70 -13.95
CA ASP A 54 15.08 4.30 -14.32
C ASP A 54 14.27 3.48 -13.31
N ALA A 55 13.59 4.09 -12.33
CA ALA A 55 12.82 3.37 -11.30
C ALA A 55 11.93 2.25 -11.88
N LYS A 56 11.26 2.53 -12.99
CA LYS A 56 10.43 1.55 -13.70
C LYS A 56 11.21 0.45 -14.40
N LYS A 57 12.40 0.76 -14.92
CA LYS A 57 13.27 -0.19 -15.63
C LYS A 57 14.07 -1.07 -14.67
N VAL A 58 14.21 -0.65 -13.42
CA VAL A 58 14.98 -1.37 -12.38
C VAL A 58 14.17 -2.52 -11.77
N TRP A 59 12.84 -2.56 -11.94
CA TRP A 59 12.01 -3.64 -11.39
C TRP A 59 12.41 -5.04 -11.85
N PRO A 60 12.73 -5.33 -13.13
CA PRO A 60 13.29 -6.62 -13.53
C PRO A 60 14.54 -7.03 -12.74
N THR A 61 15.37 -6.09 -12.32
CA THR A 61 16.60 -6.36 -11.55
C THR A 61 16.34 -6.54 -10.06
N VAL A 62 15.49 -5.69 -9.46
CA VAL A 62 15.23 -5.71 -8.01
C VAL A 62 14.12 -6.68 -7.64
N GLY A 63 13.16 -6.89 -8.54
CA GLY A 63 11.97 -7.73 -8.35
C GLY A 63 12.33 -9.17 -8.05
N GLU A 64 13.32 -9.74 -8.72
CA GLU A 64 13.79 -11.11 -8.44
C GLU A 64 14.30 -11.24 -6.99
N ARG A 65 15.11 -10.26 -6.54
CA ARG A 65 15.64 -10.24 -5.17
C ARG A 65 14.53 -10.06 -4.14
N VAL A 66 13.54 -9.21 -4.43
CA VAL A 66 12.36 -8.99 -3.58
C VAL A 66 11.55 -10.28 -3.47
N ILE A 67 11.25 -10.94 -4.60
CA ILE A 67 10.49 -12.19 -4.63
C ILE A 67 11.23 -13.27 -3.84
N LYS A 68 12.53 -13.45 -4.10
CA LYS A 68 13.35 -14.44 -3.39
C LYS A 68 13.40 -14.17 -1.88
N ALA A 69 13.56 -12.91 -1.48
CA ALA A 69 13.53 -12.52 -0.07
C ALA A 69 12.19 -12.88 0.59
N CYS A 70 11.06 -12.50 -0.03
CA CYS A 70 9.73 -12.81 0.49
C CYS A 70 9.45 -14.32 0.55
N LEU A 71 9.87 -15.08 -0.48
CA LEU A 71 9.70 -16.54 -0.49
C LEU A 71 10.56 -17.23 0.57
N GLY A 72 11.79 -16.77 0.79
CA GLY A 72 12.64 -17.28 1.87
C GLY A 72 12.01 -17.07 3.25
N VAL A 73 11.38 -15.91 3.49
CA VAL A 73 10.62 -15.68 4.73
C VAL A 73 9.41 -16.63 4.83
N LEU A 74 8.62 -16.72 3.75
CA LEU A 74 7.33 -17.43 3.75
C LEU A 74 7.44 -18.96 3.75
N ASN A 75 8.46 -19.51 3.10
CA ASN A 75 8.59 -20.96 2.86
C ASN A 75 9.78 -21.58 3.60
N GLU A 76 10.83 -20.82 3.87
CA GLU A 76 12.08 -21.32 4.48
C GLU A 76 12.27 -20.79 5.92
N GLY A 77 11.42 -19.88 6.39
CA GLY A 77 11.48 -19.34 7.75
C GLY A 77 12.62 -18.35 7.97
N HIS A 78 13.16 -17.76 6.90
CA HIS A 78 14.25 -16.79 7.02
C HIS A 78 13.81 -15.52 7.76
N VAL A 79 14.69 -15.04 8.65
CA VAL A 79 14.53 -13.77 9.35
C VAL A 79 15.33 -12.71 8.61
N LEU A 80 14.65 -11.71 8.07
CA LEU A 80 15.28 -10.56 7.44
C LEU A 80 15.25 -9.40 8.44
N ASP A 81 16.38 -9.04 9.04
CA ASP A 81 16.49 -7.89 9.97
C ASP A 81 15.90 -6.59 9.38
N LEU A 82 15.96 -6.45 8.06
CA LEU A 82 15.41 -5.31 7.34
C LEU A 82 13.86 -5.27 7.33
N VAL A 83 13.20 -6.42 7.48
CA VAL A 83 11.73 -6.57 7.52
C VAL A 83 11.17 -6.08 8.85
N TYR A 84 11.91 -6.24 9.94
CA TYR A 84 11.47 -5.87 11.29
C TYR A 84 11.78 -4.41 11.66
N ARG A 85 12.45 -3.66 10.77
CA ARG A 85 12.66 -2.23 10.97
C ARG A 85 11.44 -1.45 10.52
N THR A 86 10.80 -0.79 11.49
CA THR A 86 9.65 0.07 11.29
C THR A 86 10.00 1.49 11.70
N LEU A 87 9.73 2.45 10.82
CA LEU A 87 9.77 3.86 11.19
C LEU A 87 8.38 4.27 11.69
N ILE A 88 8.29 4.72 12.93
CA ILE A 88 7.05 5.23 13.49
C ILE A 88 6.96 6.73 13.19
N VAL A 89 5.88 7.15 12.52
CA VAL A 89 5.58 8.55 12.21
C VAL A 89 4.31 8.97 12.93
N LEU A 90 4.36 10.13 13.58
CA LEU A 90 3.21 10.76 14.22
C LEU A 90 2.68 11.89 13.34
N ILE A 91 1.45 11.75 12.84
CA ILE A 91 0.79 12.79 12.05
C ILE A 91 -0.25 13.51 12.93
N PRO A 92 -0.11 14.82 13.18
CA PRO A 92 -1.08 15.58 13.97
C PRO A 92 -2.50 15.49 13.41
N LYS A 93 -3.51 15.27 14.28
CA LYS A 93 -4.94 15.37 13.94
C LYS A 93 -5.43 16.81 13.99
N VAL A 94 -4.84 17.63 14.85
CA VAL A 94 -5.28 18.99 15.13
C VAL A 94 -4.11 19.96 15.04
N LYS A 95 -4.39 21.23 14.69
CA LYS A 95 -3.39 22.28 14.45
C LYS A 95 -2.39 22.48 15.60
N ARG A 96 -2.78 22.19 16.83
CA ARG A 96 -1.97 22.37 18.03
C ARG A 96 -2.08 21.12 18.89
N SER A 97 -1.39 20.07 18.46
CA SER A 97 -1.41 18.77 19.14
C SER A 97 -0.39 18.77 20.28
N GLU A 98 -0.85 18.52 21.50
CA GLU A 98 -0.02 18.47 22.73
C GLU A 98 -0.06 17.09 23.38
N ARG A 99 -1.04 16.24 23.02
CA ARG A 99 -1.25 14.92 23.64
C ARG A 99 -1.16 13.80 22.61
N ILE A 100 -0.65 12.63 23.00
CA ILE A 100 -0.34 11.52 22.06
C ILE A 100 -1.58 10.99 21.29
N PHE A 101 -2.76 11.00 21.89
CA PHE A 101 -4.00 10.55 21.22
C PHE A 101 -4.47 11.51 20.11
N GLU A 102 -3.94 12.74 20.08
CA GLU A 102 -4.17 13.75 19.05
C GLU A 102 -3.30 13.52 17.81
N PHE A 103 -2.51 12.44 17.77
CA PHE A 103 -1.76 12.03 16.60
C PHE A 103 -2.37 10.76 15.99
N HIS A 104 -2.27 10.65 14.68
CA HIS A 104 -2.33 9.37 13.98
C HIS A 104 -0.93 8.75 14.02
N LEU A 105 -0.84 7.57 14.61
CA LEU A 105 0.36 6.75 14.56
C LEU A 105 0.38 6.02 13.21
N ILE A 106 1.39 6.28 12.39
CA ILE A 106 1.63 5.53 11.17
C ILE A 106 2.91 4.74 11.32
N SER A 107 2.77 3.43 11.18
CA SER A 107 3.88 2.48 11.12
C SER A 107 4.34 2.39 9.67
N LEU A 108 5.45 3.04 9.31
CA LEU A 108 6.08 2.89 8.01
C LEU A 108 6.91 1.62 8.01
N CYS A 109 6.25 0.53 7.63
CA CYS A 109 6.85 -0.78 7.49
C CYS A 109 7.64 -0.89 6.18
N ASN A 110 8.64 -1.76 6.15
CA ASN A 110 9.36 -2.07 4.91
C ASN A 110 8.40 -2.70 3.87
N VAL A 111 8.57 -2.34 2.59
CA VAL A 111 7.83 -2.95 1.46
C VAL A 111 7.90 -4.49 1.51
N LEU A 112 9.02 -5.08 1.93
CA LEU A 112 9.13 -6.53 2.10
C LEU A 112 8.17 -7.08 3.17
N TYR A 113 8.03 -6.38 4.30
CA TYR A 113 7.07 -6.76 5.35
C TYR A 113 5.64 -6.71 4.81
N GLU A 114 5.27 -5.62 4.14
CA GLU A 114 3.94 -5.43 3.57
C GLU A 114 3.58 -6.53 2.55
N ILE A 115 4.54 -6.94 1.72
CA ILE A 115 4.34 -8.04 0.76
C ILE A 115 4.10 -9.36 1.50
N VAL A 116 4.96 -9.70 2.47
CA VAL A 116 4.85 -10.94 3.27
C VAL A 116 3.53 -10.97 4.04
N ALA A 117 3.17 -9.88 4.73
CA ALA A 117 1.93 -9.77 5.49
C ALA A 117 0.70 -9.92 4.59
N LYS A 118 0.65 -9.23 3.44
CA LYS A 118 -0.44 -9.38 2.47
C LYS A 118 -0.54 -10.79 1.90
N ALA A 119 0.59 -11.44 1.62
CA ALA A 119 0.60 -12.83 1.16
C ALA A 119 0.04 -13.78 2.22
N LEU A 120 0.39 -13.60 3.49
CA LEU A 120 -0.17 -14.37 4.61
C LEU A 120 -1.67 -14.13 4.76
N VAL A 121 -2.13 -12.87 4.79
CA VAL A 121 -3.56 -12.54 4.88
C VAL A 121 -4.34 -13.15 3.72
N ASN A 122 -3.80 -13.13 2.50
CA ASN A 122 -4.44 -13.77 1.36
C ASN A 122 -4.52 -15.30 1.49
N ARG A 123 -3.47 -15.96 2.02
CA ARG A 123 -3.49 -17.40 2.33
C ARG A 123 -4.52 -17.73 3.41
N PHE A 124 -4.62 -16.92 4.45
CA PHE A 124 -5.55 -17.12 5.56
C PHE A 124 -6.96 -16.58 5.31
N ARG A 125 -7.22 -15.91 4.18
CA ARG A 125 -8.49 -15.22 3.90
C ARG A 125 -9.73 -16.10 4.13
N ASN A 126 -9.67 -17.38 3.79
CA ASN A 126 -10.81 -18.28 3.96
C ASN A 126 -11.09 -18.58 5.43
N VAL A 127 -10.04 -18.76 6.24
CA VAL A 127 -10.16 -19.00 7.68
C VAL A 127 -10.47 -17.71 8.44
N LEU A 128 -9.92 -16.57 8.01
CA LEU A 128 -10.17 -15.27 8.64
C LEU A 128 -11.66 -14.93 8.65
N LYS A 129 -12.42 -15.29 7.61
CA LYS A 129 -13.88 -15.08 7.57
C LYS A 129 -14.62 -15.81 8.69
N GLU A 130 -14.10 -16.95 9.14
CA GLU A 130 -14.68 -17.75 10.22
C GLU A 130 -14.21 -17.27 11.60
N MET A 131 -13.10 -16.54 11.66
CA MET A 131 -12.50 -16.04 12.91
C MET A 131 -12.87 -14.58 13.25
N ILE A 132 -13.29 -13.78 12.26
CA ILE A 132 -13.69 -12.39 12.48
C ILE A 132 -15.08 -12.37 13.13
N SER A 133 -15.12 -11.99 14.41
CA SER A 133 -16.35 -11.74 15.15
C SER A 133 -17.12 -10.56 14.56
N GLU A 134 -18.45 -10.58 14.66
CA GLU A 134 -19.32 -9.44 14.31
C GLU A 134 -18.95 -8.13 15.04
N THR A 135 -18.27 -8.22 16.18
CA THR A 135 -17.77 -7.06 16.93
C THR A 135 -16.57 -6.38 16.28
N GLN A 136 -15.92 -7.04 15.31
CA GLN A 136 -14.75 -6.54 14.59
C GLN A 136 -15.15 -5.92 13.24
N SER A 137 -16.03 -4.93 13.30
CA SER A 137 -16.65 -4.28 12.14
C SER A 137 -15.65 -3.77 11.09
N ALA A 138 -14.45 -3.37 11.51
CA ALA A 138 -13.36 -2.92 10.62
C ALA A 138 -12.84 -4.01 9.65
N PHE A 139 -13.13 -5.28 9.90
CA PHE A 139 -12.69 -6.41 9.06
C PHE A 139 -13.83 -7.06 8.26
N ILE A 140 -15.06 -6.56 8.41
CA ILE A 140 -16.23 -7.04 7.67
C ILE A 140 -16.27 -6.31 6.31
N LEU A 141 -16.16 -7.06 5.22
CA LEU A 141 -16.11 -6.50 3.87
C LEU A 141 -17.53 -6.02 3.44
N GLY A 142 -17.77 -4.71 3.39
CA GLY A 142 -19.01 -4.13 2.85
C GLY A 142 -19.92 -3.37 3.81
N LEU A 143 -19.38 -2.89 4.94
CA LEU A 143 -19.97 -1.79 5.72
C LEU A 143 -19.32 -0.45 5.36
#